data_AF-A0A6L7KQW3-F1
#
_entry.id   AF-A0A6L7KQW3-F1
#
_cell.length_a   1.000
_cell.length_b   1.000
_cell.length_c   1.000
_cell.angle_alpha   90.00
_cell.angle_beta   90.00
_cell.angle_gamma   90.00
#
_symmetry.space_group_name_H-M   'P 1'
#
loop_
_entity.id
_entity.type
_entity.pdbx_description
1 polymer ?
#
loop_
_entity_poly.entity_id
_entity_poly.type
_entity_poly.pdbx_seq_one_letter_code
_entity_poly.pdbx_strand_id
1 'polypeptide(L)'
;MHALPLPLTKEVALIGGGHTHALLLRSWGMNPLPGARLTVINPCATAPYTGMLPGFVAGHYPRDALEIDLVRLARFAGARMIFGHVTGIDRTERTLSIEGRAPVAYDVASLDIGITSDMPEIPGFSEHGIAAKPLGPFATRWTRHVEQGGGPVTVIGAGVGGTELAMAMRHVLGSDEVRVVEADVPLAGMARPSRAKLLAELTRQGIELVQNNRVSEVLPDAVILDDGRELPTKLTVAAAGARPFPWLEETGLDLTDGFVTVGATLRSTKDPAIFAVGDCAHLGHAPRPKAGVFAVRAAPVLTANLRAAVSGTELSAFRPQSHYLKLVSLGRKSALADKWGMRATGDWVWRWKDRIDRVFMDKLNTLPEMKAPKLPGTRAEGVDLALGPKPLCTGCGSKIGSGVLDSVLADLPEHDRADVELGPGDDAAILGTGGTRQVVTTDHLRAFSNDPWLFTRITALHALGDVWAMGAEPQAAFAQVTLPPLAENLQRSWLFEILHS
;
A
#
# COMPACT_ATOMS: atom_id res chain seq x y z
N MET A 1 27.19 3.45 29.15
CA MET A 1 27.43 3.42 27.69
C MET A 1 26.08 3.47 26.99
N HIS A 2 25.80 4.50 26.19
CA HIS A 2 24.69 4.43 25.25
C HIS A 2 25.04 3.32 24.25
N ALA A 3 24.24 2.25 24.19
CA ALA A 3 24.42 1.22 23.17
C ALA A 3 24.20 1.88 21.81
N LEU A 4 25.25 1.92 20.98
CA LEU A 4 25.12 2.35 19.60
C LEU A 4 24.09 1.45 18.90
N PRO A 5 23.21 1.99 18.04
CA PRO A 5 22.31 1.18 17.26
C PRO A 5 23.13 0.17 16.43
N LEU A 6 22.69 -1.09 16.43
CA LEU A 6 23.31 -2.14 15.63
C LEU A 6 23.28 -1.73 14.14
N PRO A 7 24.35 -2.00 13.39
CA PRO A 7 24.40 -1.64 11.98
C PRO A 7 23.33 -2.40 11.19
N LEU A 8 22.72 -1.73 10.21
CA LEU A 8 21.86 -2.41 9.26
C LEU A 8 22.74 -3.19 8.28
N THR A 9 22.41 -4.46 8.04
CA THR A 9 23.17 -5.39 7.20
C THR A 9 22.32 -6.02 6.11
N LYS A 10 20.98 -6.00 6.25
CA LYS A 10 20.06 -6.65 5.33
C LYS A 10 18.87 -5.78 4.96
N GLU A 11 18.49 -5.83 3.69
CA GLU A 11 17.32 -5.14 3.14
C GLU A 11 16.18 -6.12 2.84
N VAL A 12 15.03 -5.90 3.46
CA VAL A 12 13.78 -6.61 3.14
C VAL A 12 12.82 -5.65 2.45
N ALA A 13 12.51 -5.91 1.18
CA ALA A 13 11.58 -5.11 0.41
C ALA A 13 10.20 -5.78 0.30
N LEU A 14 9.15 -5.05 0.62
CA LEU A 14 7.75 -5.45 0.52
C LEU A 14 7.12 -4.69 -0.66
N ILE A 15 6.81 -5.39 -1.73
CA ILE A 15 6.18 -4.84 -2.95
C ILE A 15 4.66 -5.00 -2.80
N GLY A 16 3.96 -3.88 -2.66
CA GLY A 16 2.52 -3.81 -2.40
C GLY A 16 2.18 -3.84 -0.91
N GLY A 17 1.18 -3.06 -0.50
CA GLY A 17 0.67 -3.01 0.87
C GLY A 17 -0.46 -3.98 1.17
N GLY A 18 -0.52 -5.13 0.49
CA GLY A 18 -1.59 -6.11 0.64
C GLY A 18 -1.77 -6.63 2.08
N HIS A 19 -2.84 -7.39 2.29
CA HIS A 19 -3.26 -7.86 3.61
C HIS A 19 -2.14 -8.61 4.38
N THR A 20 -1.30 -9.35 3.66
CA THR A 20 -0.22 -10.14 4.26
C THR A 20 0.90 -9.22 4.71
N HIS A 21 1.31 -8.27 3.87
CA HIS A 21 2.32 -7.27 4.21
C HIS A 21 1.86 -6.31 5.31
N ALA A 22 0.59 -5.90 5.34
CA ALA A 22 0.05 -5.06 6.41
C ALA A 22 0.14 -5.75 7.78
N LEU A 23 -0.21 -7.04 7.84
CA LEU A 23 -0.06 -7.85 9.06
C LEU A 23 1.41 -8.06 9.44
N LEU A 24 2.28 -8.23 8.43
CA LEU A 24 3.72 -8.35 8.65
C LEU A 24 4.31 -7.07 9.23
N LEU A 25 3.97 -5.89 8.69
CA LEU A 25 4.39 -4.58 9.21
C LEU A 25 4.01 -4.43 10.69
N ARG A 26 2.76 -4.76 11.03
CA ARG A 26 2.30 -4.80 12.43
C ARG A 26 3.14 -5.76 13.27
N SER A 27 3.40 -6.98 12.78
CA SER A 27 4.23 -7.96 13.49
C SER A 27 5.67 -7.48 13.68
N TRP A 28 6.22 -6.79 12.70
CA TRP A 28 7.57 -6.26 12.72
C TRP A 28 7.71 -5.11 13.71
N GLY A 29 6.73 -4.21 13.80
CA GLY A 29 6.73 -3.15 14.82
C GLY A 29 6.64 -3.66 16.26
N MET A 30 5.97 -4.80 16.47
CA MET A 30 5.93 -5.45 17.79
C MET A 30 7.24 -6.16 18.15
N ASN A 31 7.98 -6.66 17.16
CA ASN A 31 9.22 -7.41 17.36
C ASN A 31 10.17 -7.21 16.16
N PRO A 32 10.88 -6.07 16.06
CA PRO A 32 11.75 -5.80 14.92
C PRO A 32 12.90 -6.80 14.88
N LEU A 33 13.49 -7.02 13.70
CA LEU A 33 14.70 -7.82 13.56
C LEU A 33 15.93 -6.89 13.57
N PRO A 34 16.79 -6.94 14.61
CA PRO A 34 17.98 -6.09 14.63
C PRO A 34 18.88 -6.38 13.42
N GLY A 35 19.41 -5.30 12.82
CA GLY A 35 20.26 -5.39 11.62
C GLY A 35 19.51 -5.54 10.30
N ALA A 36 18.19 -5.72 10.30
CA ALA A 36 17.40 -5.74 9.08
C ALA A 36 16.59 -4.44 8.92
N ARG A 37 16.67 -3.82 7.74
CA ARG A 37 15.77 -2.75 7.33
C ARG A 37 14.57 -3.34 6.60
N LEU A 38 13.39 -2.82 6.92
CA LEU A 38 12.17 -3.13 6.21
C LEU A 38 11.77 -1.93 5.34
N THR A 39 11.52 -2.16 4.06
CA THR A 39 11.02 -1.18 3.10
C THR A 39 9.69 -1.67 2.53
N VAL A 40 8.66 -0.83 2.53
CA VAL A 40 7.38 -1.10 1.87
C VAL A 40 7.17 -0.11 0.73
N ILE A 41 6.87 -0.64 -0.45
CA ILE A 41 6.65 0.12 -1.67
C ILE A 41 5.20 -0.08 -2.08
N ASN A 42 4.41 0.99 -2.11
CA ASN A 42 3.02 0.94 -2.51
C ASN A 42 2.63 2.23 -3.23
N PRO A 43 1.82 2.19 -4.30
CA PRO A 43 1.44 3.40 -5.03
C PRO A 43 0.72 4.45 -4.17
N CYS A 44 -0.06 4.00 -3.18
CA CYS A 44 -0.89 4.87 -2.34
C CYS A 44 -0.46 4.82 -0.86
N ALA A 45 -0.91 5.81 -0.08
CA ALA A 45 -0.76 5.83 1.38
C ALA A 45 -1.55 4.74 2.10
N THR A 46 -2.54 4.15 1.43
CA THR A 46 -3.44 3.15 2.00
C THR A 46 -3.51 1.90 1.13
N ALA A 47 -3.97 0.82 1.75
CA ALA A 47 -4.38 -0.39 1.06
C ALA A 47 -5.84 -0.74 1.40
N PRO A 48 -6.70 -0.94 0.39
CA PRO A 48 -8.10 -1.22 0.64
C PRO A 48 -8.34 -2.66 1.13
N TYR A 49 -9.12 -2.80 2.19
CA TYR A 49 -9.62 -4.08 2.69
C TYR A 49 -10.80 -4.56 1.85
N THR A 50 -10.52 -5.42 0.88
CA THR A 50 -11.52 -5.88 -0.11
C THR A 50 -12.72 -6.62 0.51
N GLY A 51 -12.59 -7.16 1.73
CA GLY A 51 -13.67 -7.85 2.44
C GLY A 51 -14.85 -6.94 2.80
N MET A 52 -14.61 -5.63 2.94
CA MET A 52 -15.62 -4.61 3.24
C MET A 52 -16.12 -3.87 2.01
N LEU A 53 -15.57 -4.14 0.82
CA LEU A 53 -15.92 -3.44 -0.42
C LEU A 53 -17.43 -3.49 -0.73
N PRO A 54 -18.13 -4.65 -0.69
CA PRO A 54 -19.57 -4.66 -0.93
C PRO A 54 -20.35 -3.83 0.08
N GLY A 55 -19.86 -3.73 1.32
CA GLY A 55 -20.46 -2.90 2.36
C GLY A 55 -20.32 -1.39 2.08
N PHE A 56 -19.17 -0.96 1.56
CA PHE A 56 -18.98 0.42 1.08
C PHE A 56 -19.90 0.72 -0.11
N VAL A 57 -19.94 -0.17 -1.10
CA VAL A 57 -20.80 0.02 -2.29
C VAL A 57 -22.27 0.13 -1.89
N ALA A 58 -22.70 -0.66 -0.90
CA ALA A 58 -24.04 -0.63 -0.36
C ALA A 58 -24.33 0.56 0.59
N GLY A 59 -23.36 1.45 0.84
CA GLY A 59 -23.52 2.60 1.74
C GLY A 59 -23.49 2.25 3.23
N HIS A 60 -23.06 1.05 3.62
CA HIS A 60 -22.99 0.65 5.04
C HIS A 60 -21.80 1.25 5.78
N TYR A 61 -20.73 1.58 5.06
CA TYR A 61 -19.50 2.18 5.60
C TYR A 61 -19.00 3.31 4.70
N PRO A 62 -18.38 4.36 5.27
CA PRO A 62 -17.62 5.32 4.50
C PRO A 62 -16.33 4.68 3.94
N ARG A 63 -15.70 5.34 2.96
CA ARG A 63 -14.51 4.83 2.27
C ARG A 63 -13.31 4.63 3.19
N ASP A 64 -13.07 5.56 4.10
CA ASP A 64 -11.96 5.52 5.06
C ASP A 64 -12.02 4.30 5.99
N ALA A 65 -13.22 3.78 6.30
CA ALA A 65 -13.41 2.63 7.19
C ALA A 65 -12.81 1.31 6.65
N LEU A 66 -12.54 1.21 5.35
CA LEU A 66 -11.91 0.03 4.73
C LEU A 66 -10.47 0.30 4.27
N GLU A 67 -9.91 1.49 4.49
CA GLU A 67 -8.56 1.83 4.06
C GLU A 67 -7.57 1.50 5.20
N ILE A 68 -6.63 0.59 4.93
CA ILE A 68 -5.53 0.28 5.86
C ILE A 68 -4.48 1.38 5.71
N ASP A 69 -4.21 2.14 6.76
CA ASP A 69 -3.18 3.20 6.76
C ASP A 69 -1.76 2.59 6.80
N LEU A 70 -1.14 2.49 5.62
CA LEU A 70 0.21 1.94 5.47
C LEU A 70 1.28 2.89 6.00
N VAL A 71 1.03 4.20 6.00
CA VAL A 71 1.98 5.20 6.53
C VAL A 71 2.11 5.03 8.04
N ARG A 72 0.98 4.90 8.74
CA ARG A 72 0.95 4.65 10.18
C ARG A 72 1.56 3.30 10.53
N LEU A 73 1.26 2.25 9.76
CA LEU A 73 1.85 0.92 9.95
C LEU A 73 3.37 0.92 9.70
N ALA A 74 3.84 1.57 8.63
CA ALA A 74 5.26 1.66 8.33
C ALA A 74 6.01 2.43 9.42
N ARG A 75 5.46 3.54 9.91
CA ARG A 75 6.03 4.29 11.05
C ARG A 75 6.11 3.43 12.31
N PHE A 76 5.05 2.70 12.64
CA PHE A 76 5.04 1.78 13.78
C PHE A 76 6.06 0.63 13.61
N ALA A 77 6.27 0.15 12.39
CA ALA A 77 7.24 -0.88 12.08
C ALA A 77 8.70 -0.37 12.06
N GLY A 78 8.92 0.95 12.11
CA GLY A 78 10.21 1.55 11.78
C GLY A 78 10.63 1.31 10.33
N ALA A 79 9.67 1.01 9.44
CA ALA A 79 9.92 0.71 8.04
C ALA A 79 10.09 2.00 7.22
N ARG A 80 10.80 1.88 6.10
CA ARG A 80 10.80 2.87 5.02
C ARG A 80 9.53 2.70 4.19
N MET A 81 8.82 3.81 3.94
CA MET A 81 7.67 3.84 3.03
C MET A 81 8.09 4.54 1.74
N ILE A 82 7.86 3.89 0.61
CA ILE A 82 8.07 4.46 -0.73
C ILE A 82 6.73 4.49 -1.45
N PHE A 83 6.33 5.66 -1.93
CA PHE A 83 5.20 5.81 -2.83
C PHE A 83 5.67 5.62 -4.26
N GLY A 84 5.13 4.61 -4.94
CA GLY A 84 5.48 4.36 -6.33
C GLY A 84 5.00 3.00 -6.83
N HIS A 85 4.97 2.88 -8.15
CA HIS A 85 4.71 1.62 -8.85
C HIS A 85 6.03 0.90 -9.08
N VAL A 86 6.15 -0.32 -8.55
CA VAL A 86 7.23 -1.23 -8.97
C VAL A 86 6.87 -1.73 -10.37
N THR A 87 7.76 -1.50 -11.33
CA THR A 87 7.58 -1.88 -12.73
C THR A 87 8.50 -3.00 -13.17
N GLY A 88 9.49 -3.36 -12.36
CA GLY A 88 10.44 -4.41 -12.69
C GLY A 88 11.25 -4.89 -11.50
N ILE A 89 11.81 -6.10 -11.66
CA ILE A 89 12.71 -6.73 -10.69
C ILE A 89 13.94 -7.19 -11.47
N ASP A 90 15.09 -6.56 -11.24
CA ASP A 90 16.36 -7.08 -11.71
C ASP A 90 16.88 -8.08 -10.67
N ARG A 91 16.82 -9.37 -11.01
CA ARG A 91 17.25 -10.47 -10.13
C ARG A 91 18.76 -10.63 -10.06
N THR A 92 19.48 -10.15 -11.06
CA THR A 92 20.95 -10.22 -11.11
C THR A 92 21.53 -9.14 -10.21
N GLU A 93 21.11 -7.89 -10.41
CA GLU A 93 21.56 -6.74 -9.60
C GLU A 93 20.80 -6.62 -8.27
N ARG A 94 19.71 -7.39 -8.10
CA ARG A 94 18.81 -7.37 -6.94
C ARG A 94 18.27 -5.98 -6.64
N THR A 95 17.69 -5.37 -7.67
CA THR A 95 17.06 -4.05 -7.58
C THR A 95 15.62 -4.07 -8.05
N LEU A 96 14.83 -3.13 -7.51
CA LEU A 96 13.44 -2.89 -7.88
C LEU A 96 13.38 -1.60 -8.67
N SER A 97 12.85 -1.67 -9.89
CA SER A 97 12.57 -0.49 -10.71
C SER A 97 11.27 0.16 -10.21
N ILE A 98 11.35 1.45 -9.86
CA ILE A 98 10.22 2.23 -9.38
C ILE A 98 10.10 3.46 -10.26
N GLU A 99 8.92 3.72 -10.80
CA GLU A 99 8.68 4.88 -11.66
C GLU A 99 9.06 6.20 -10.96
N GLY A 100 9.78 7.07 -11.68
CA GLY A 100 10.12 8.41 -11.22
C GLY A 100 11.24 8.53 -10.18
N ARG A 101 11.97 7.44 -9.87
CA ARG A 101 13.10 7.47 -8.92
C ARG A 101 14.19 6.46 -9.25
N ALA A 102 15.31 6.55 -8.52
CA ALA A 102 16.38 5.58 -8.57
C ALA A 102 15.89 4.17 -8.11
N PRO A 103 16.40 3.08 -8.73
CA PRO A 103 16.13 1.72 -8.28
C PRO A 103 16.47 1.47 -6.81
N VAL A 104 15.70 0.59 -6.17
CA VAL A 104 15.85 0.24 -4.76
C VAL A 104 16.43 -1.17 -4.64
N ALA A 105 17.58 -1.31 -4.00
CA ALA A 105 18.20 -2.62 -3.78
C ALA A 105 17.40 -3.47 -2.78
N TYR A 106 17.56 -4.79 -2.83
CA TYR A 106 17.02 -5.72 -1.84
C TYR A 106 17.97 -6.91 -1.60
N ASP A 107 17.98 -7.44 -0.37
CA ASP A 107 18.53 -8.78 -0.10
C ASP A 107 17.44 -9.84 -0.26
N VAL A 108 16.23 -9.52 0.21
CA VAL A 108 15.02 -10.34 0.08
C VAL A 108 13.84 -9.45 -0.30
N ALA A 109 13.06 -9.85 -1.29
CA ALA A 109 11.85 -9.15 -1.71
C ALA A 109 10.61 -10.05 -1.55
N SER A 110 9.45 -9.45 -1.27
CA SER A 110 8.16 -10.13 -1.22
C SER A 110 7.12 -9.37 -2.02
N LEU A 111 6.31 -10.06 -2.83
CA LEU A 111 5.19 -9.50 -3.58
C LEU A 111 3.85 -9.79 -2.88
N ASP A 112 3.06 -8.74 -2.63
CA ASP A 112 1.66 -8.80 -2.15
C ASP A 112 0.85 -7.70 -2.87
N ILE A 113 0.91 -7.72 -4.20
CA ILE A 113 0.34 -6.68 -5.09
C ILE A 113 -1.12 -6.94 -5.47
N GLY A 114 -1.67 -8.10 -5.10
CA GLY A 114 -3.04 -8.49 -5.45
C GLY A 114 -3.22 -8.80 -6.93
N ILE A 115 -4.38 -8.41 -7.47
CA ILE A 115 -4.81 -8.68 -8.85
C ILE A 115 -5.57 -7.47 -9.40
N THR A 116 -5.65 -7.40 -10.72
CA THR A 116 -6.58 -6.52 -11.42
C THR A 116 -7.78 -7.32 -11.94
N SER A 117 -8.91 -6.65 -12.12
CA SER A 117 -10.05 -7.18 -12.89
C SER A 117 -10.33 -6.33 -14.13
N ASP A 118 -9.31 -5.60 -14.59
CA ASP A 118 -9.35 -4.83 -15.83
C ASP A 118 -9.48 -5.74 -17.04
N MET A 119 -10.12 -5.24 -18.09
CA MET A 119 -10.44 -6.01 -19.32
C MET A 119 -10.09 -5.20 -20.57
N PRO A 120 -8.81 -4.79 -20.75
CA PRO A 120 -8.41 -3.97 -21.90
C PRO A 120 -8.60 -4.68 -23.25
N GLU A 121 -8.74 -6.01 -23.25
CA GLU A 121 -9.04 -6.79 -24.44
C GLU A 121 -10.48 -6.60 -24.97
N ILE A 122 -11.40 -6.07 -24.16
CA ILE A 122 -12.75 -5.73 -24.59
C ILE A 122 -12.71 -4.30 -25.16
N PRO A 123 -13.00 -4.11 -26.47
CA PRO A 123 -13.09 -2.78 -27.07
C PRO A 123 -13.93 -1.80 -26.23
N GLY A 124 -13.39 -0.60 -26.04
CA GLY A 124 -14.02 0.48 -25.27
C GLY A 124 -14.00 0.31 -23.74
N PHE A 125 -13.58 -0.84 -23.19
CA PHE A 125 -13.57 -1.05 -21.73
C PHE A 125 -12.66 -0.06 -21.00
N SER A 126 -11.45 0.18 -21.49
CA SER A 126 -10.51 1.11 -20.83
C SER A 126 -11.01 2.56 -20.81
N GLU A 127 -11.93 2.94 -21.70
CA GLU A 127 -12.50 4.29 -21.78
C GLU A 127 -13.82 4.43 -21.01
N HIS A 128 -14.64 3.37 -21.00
CA HIS A 128 -16.03 3.43 -20.54
C HIS A 128 -16.34 2.49 -19.37
N GLY A 129 -15.54 1.44 -19.17
CA GLY A 129 -15.63 0.50 -18.07
C GLY A 129 -14.84 0.90 -16.83
N ILE A 130 -15.02 0.13 -15.75
CA ILE A 130 -14.19 0.23 -14.54
C ILE A 130 -13.98 -1.14 -13.91
N ALA A 131 -12.73 -1.49 -13.61
CA ALA A 131 -12.41 -2.70 -12.88
C ALA A 131 -12.75 -2.55 -11.39
N ALA A 132 -13.42 -3.53 -10.78
CA ALA A 132 -13.67 -3.54 -9.33
C ALA A 132 -12.38 -3.63 -8.48
N LYS A 133 -11.29 -4.12 -9.07
CA LYS A 133 -9.95 -4.16 -8.48
C LYS A 133 -8.93 -3.54 -9.44
N PRO A 134 -8.07 -2.62 -8.97
CA PRO A 134 -7.93 -2.12 -7.60
C PRO A 134 -9.11 -1.25 -7.13
N LEU A 135 -9.39 -1.26 -5.83
CA LEU A 135 -10.61 -0.65 -5.26
C LEU A 135 -10.67 0.88 -5.40
N GLY A 136 -9.55 1.58 -5.32
CA GLY A 136 -9.51 3.05 -5.25
C GLY A 136 -10.19 3.75 -6.44
N PRO A 137 -9.78 3.46 -7.69
CA PRO A 137 -10.44 3.97 -8.88
C PRO A 137 -11.93 3.60 -8.95
N PHE A 138 -12.27 2.33 -8.66
CA PHE A 138 -13.65 1.86 -8.62
C PHE A 138 -14.51 2.63 -7.62
N ALA A 139 -14.04 2.79 -6.38
CA ALA A 139 -14.77 3.49 -5.34
C ALA A 139 -15.05 4.94 -5.73
N THR A 140 -14.08 5.61 -6.36
CA THR A 140 -14.25 6.98 -6.86
C THR A 140 -15.30 7.05 -7.98
N ARG A 141 -15.27 6.10 -8.92
CA ARG A 141 -16.24 6.01 -10.01
C ARG A 141 -17.65 5.69 -9.51
N TRP A 142 -17.76 4.79 -8.54
CA TRP A 142 -19.03 4.42 -7.90
C TRP A 142 -19.67 5.61 -7.15
N THR A 143 -18.90 6.31 -6.29
CA THR A 143 -19.38 7.49 -5.58
C THR A 143 -19.91 8.54 -6.55
N ARG A 144 -19.15 8.86 -7.62
CA ARG A 144 -19.57 9.81 -8.64
C ARG A 144 -20.86 9.37 -9.35
N HIS A 145 -21.01 8.09 -9.67
CA HIS A 145 -22.21 7.57 -10.32
C HIS A 145 -23.46 7.76 -9.44
N VAL A 146 -23.36 7.48 -8.14
CA VAL A 146 -24.47 7.69 -7.19
C VAL A 146 -24.78 9.19 -7.03
N GLU A 147 -23.76 10.05 -6.91
CA GLU A 147 -23.93 11.51 -6.79
C GLU A 147 -24.58 12.14 -8.03
N GLN A 148 -24.39 11.54 -9.21
CA GLN A 148 -24.98 11.98 -10.48
C GLN A 148 -26.41 11.45 -10.70
N GLY A 149 -27.03 10.83 -9.69
CA GLY A 149 -28.39 10.34 -9.74
C GLY A 149 -28.55 8.90 -10.25
N GLY A 150 -27.45 8.14 -10.37
CA GLY A 150 -27.50 6.71 -10.68
C GLY A 150 -27.81 6.38 -12.14
N GLY A 151 -28.58 5.32 -12.34
CA GLY A 151 -28.96 4.76 -13.64
C GLY A 151 -28.55 3.29 -13.82
N PRO A 152 -28.78 2.72 -15.02
CA PRO A 152 -28.55 1.31 -15.26
C PRO A 152 -27.09 0.91 -15.09
N VAL A 153 -26.84 -0.25 -14.49
CA VAL A 153 -25.50 -0.79 -14.24
C VAL A 153 -25.37 -2.19 -14.80
N THR A 154 -24.26 -2.45 -15.49
CA THR A 154 -23.88 -3.79 -15.93
C THR A 154 -22.62 -4.25 -15.21
N VAL A 155 -22.71 -5.38 -14.50
CA VAL A 155 -21.57 -6.05 -13.89
C VAL A 155 -21.12 -7.22 -14.76
N ILE A 156 -19.87 -7.22 -15.20
CA ILE A 156 -19.26 -8.32 -15.95
C ILE A 156 -18.70 -9.33 -14.94
N GLY A 157 -19.28 -10.53 -14.92
CA GLY A 157 -18.90 -11.65 -14.07
C GLY A 157 -19.87 -11.95 -12.93
N ALA A 158 -20.48 -13.13 -12.93
CA ALA A 158 -21.34 -13.65 -11.87
C ALA A 158 -20.58 -14.55 -10.87
N GLY A 159 -19.32 -14.22 -10.59
CA GLY A 159 -18.61 -14.75 -9.42
C GLY A 159 -19.19 -14.23 -8.10
N VAL A 160 -18.64 -14.67 -6.96
CA VAL A 160 -19.08 -14.20 -5.63
C VAL A 160 -18.95 -12.68 -5.53
N GLY A 161 -17.80 -12.12 -5.94
CA GLY A 161 -17.56 -10.67 -5.90
C GLY A 161 -18.52 -9.87 -6.78
N GLY A 162 -18.74 -10.29 -8.04
CA GLY A 162 -19.68 -9.61 -8.93
C GLY A 162 -21.12 -9.69 -8.47
N THR A 163 -21.55 -10.84 -7.94
CA THR A 163 -22.88 -11.02 -7.36
C THR A 163 -23.07 -10.15 -6.10
N GLU A 164 -22.09 -10.08 -5.21
CA GLU A 164 -22.12 -9.18 -4.04
C GLU A 164 -22.20 -7.70 -4.44
N LEU A 165 -21.39 -7.30 -5.43
CA LEU A 165 -21.40 -5.93 -5.95
C LEU A 165 -22.74 -5.58 -6.60
N ALA A 166 -23.31 -6.45 -7.43
CA ALA A 166 -24.61 -6.22 -8.06
C ALA A 166 -25.73 -6.05 -7.02
N MET A 167 -25.76 -6.89 -5.98
CA MET A 167 -26.73 -6.73 -4.88
C MET A 167 -26.49 -5.45 -4.07
N ALA A 168 -25.23 -5.07 -3.85
CA ALA A 168 -24.88 -3.81 -3.18
C ALA A 168 -25.30 -2.58 -4.00
N MET A 169 -25.05 -2.59 -5.30
CA MET A 169 -25.46 -1.51 -6.22
C MET A 169 -26.97 -1.41 -6.30
N ARG A 170 -27.68 -2.53 -6.47
CA ARG A 170 -29.14 -2.58 -6.47
C ARG A 170 -29.76 -2.05 -5.18
N HIS A 171 -29.11 -2.29 -4.03
CA HIS A 171 -29.57 -1.76 -2.76
C HIS A 171 -29.56 -0.23 -2.71
N VAL A 172 -28.56 0.41 -3.31
CA VAL A 172 -28.39 1.88 -3.32
C VAL A 172 -29.20 2.54 -4.41
N LEU A 173 -29.23 1.96 -5.61
CA LEU A 173 -29.90 2.54 -6.78
C LEU A 173 -31.41 2.30 -6.80
N GLY A 174 -31.92 1.41 -5.94
CA GLY A 174 -33.36 1.19 -5.80
C GLY A 174 -34.00 0.58 -7.05
N SER A 175 -34.78 1.38 -7.78
CA SER A 175 -35.51 0.92 -8.97
C SER A 175 -34.63 0.79 -10.21
N ASP A 176 -33.44 1.39 -10.23
CA ASP A 176 -32.58 1.35 -11.41
C ASP A 176 -32.17 -0.08 -11.76
N GLU A 177 -32.02 -0.31 -13.06
CA GLU A 177 -31.72 -1.61 -13.59
C GLU A 177 -30.29 -2.03 -13.27
N VAL A 178 -30.14 -3.22 -12.70
CA VAL A 178 -28.83 -3.82 -12.43
C VAL A 178 -28.81 -5.17 -13.11
N ARG A 179 -27.78 -5.38 -13.93
CA ARG A 179 -27.56 -6.63 -14.66
C ARG A 179 -26.22 -7.24 -14.31
N VAL A 180 -26.15 -8.56 -14.37
CA VAL A 180 -24.90 -9.31 -14.31
C VAL A 180 -24.78 -10.14 -15.58
N VAL A 181 -23.70 -9.95 -16.32
CA VAL A 181 -23.39 -10.72 -17.52
C VAL A 181 -22.35 -11.77 -17.18
N GLU A 182 -22.64 -13.04 -17.45
CA GLU A 182 -21.76 -14.17 -17.19
C GLU A 182 -21.56 -15.00 -18.46
N ALA A 183 -20.30 -15.20 -18.82
CA ALA A 183 -19.88 -15.97 -19.98
C ALA A 183 -20.04 -17.48 -19.75
N ASP A 184 -19.73 -17.93 -18.53
CA ASP A 184 -19.69 -19.34 -18.16
C ASP A 184 -20.79 -19.68 -17.15
N VAL A 185 -20.42 -20.36 -16.06
CA VAL A 185 -21.33 -20.87 -15.04
C VAL A 185 -21.34 -19.90 -13.85
N PRO A 186 -22.45 -19.18 -13.59
CA PRO A 186 -22.54 -18.27 -12.46
C PRO A 186 -22.21 -18.95 -11.14
N LEU A 187 -21.41 -18.31 -10.29
CA LEU A 187 -21.05 -18.81 -8.95
C LEU A 187 -20.46 -20.24 -8.97
N ALA A 188 -19.71 -20.62 -10.00
CA ALA A 188 -19.11 -21.96 -10.14
C ALA A 188 -18.32 -22.43 -8.90
N GLY A 189 -17.69 -21.51 -8.18
CA GLY A 189 -16.93 -21.80 -6.95
C GLY A 189 -17.79 -22.03 -5.68
N MET A 190 -19.12 -21.99 -5.78
CA MET A 190 -20.05 -22.18 -4.66
C MET A 190 -20.67 -23.58 -4.65
N ALA A 191 -20.93 -24.13 -3.46
CA ALA A 191 -21.69 -25.37 -3.33
C ALA A 191 -23.11 -25.21 -3.90
N ARG A 192 -23.64 -26.25 -4.56
CA ARG A 192 -24.95 -26.19 -5.27
C ARG A 192 -26.08 -25.54 -4.46
N PRO A 193 -26.31 -25.87 -3.17
CA PRO A 193 -27.40 -25.25 -2.41
C PRO A 193 -27.20 -23.75 -2.16
N SER A 194 -25.96 -23.33 -1.89
CA SER A 194 -25.62 -21.91 -1.66
C SER A 194 -25.68 -21.11 -2.96
N ARG A 195 -25.23 -21.71 -4.07
CA ARG A 195 -25.39 -21.17 -5.42
C ARG A 195 -26.86 -20.91 -5.74
N ALA A 196 -27.72 -21.92 -5.57
CA ALA A 196 -29.16 -21.79 -5.83
C ALA A 196 -29.79 -20.65 -4.99
N LYS A 197 -29.37 -20.51 -3.73
CA LYS A 197 -29.87 -19.45 -2.85
C LYS A 197 -29.43 -18.05 -3.29
N LEU A 198 -28.19 -17.89 -3.74
CA LEU A 198 -27.70 -16.61 -4.26
C LEU A 198 -28.38 -16.24 -5.58
N LEU A 199 -28.59 -17.20 -6.49
CA LEU A 199 -29.33 -16.98 -7.74
C LEU A 199 -30.78 -16.58 -7.46
N ALA A 200 -31.45 -17.26 -6.53
CA ALA A 200 -32.80 -16.90 -6.11
C ALA A 200 -32.85 -15.48 -5.49
N GLU A 201 -31.79 -15.08 -4.77
CA GLU A 201 -31.69 -13.74 -4.21
C GLU A 201 -31.48 -12.66 -5.28
N LEU A 202 -30.66 -12.92 -6.31
CA LEU A 202 -30.55 -12.01 -7.47
C LEU A 202 -31.93 -11.78 -8.12
N THR A 203 -32.66 -12.86 -8.41
CA THR A 203 -34.01 -12.79 -8.98
C THR A 203 -34.97 -12.03 -8.04
N ARG A 204 -34.93 -12.32 -6.74
CA ARG A 204 -35.78 -11.65 -5.75
C ARG A 204 -35.54 -10.14 -5.68
N GLN A 205 -34.31 -9.70 -5.92
CA GLN A 205 -33.95 -8.28 -5.94
C GLN A 205 -34.24 -7.61 -7.30
N GLY A 206 -34.65 -8.36 -8.32
CA GLY A 206 -34.88 -7.86 -9.67
C GLY A 206 -33.58 -7.56 -10.42
N ILE A 207 -32.50 -8.28 -10.09
CA ILE A 207 -31.22 -8.19 -10.82
C ILE A 207 -31.28 -9.18 -11.97
N GLU A 208 -31.13 -8.68 -13.19
CA GLU A 208 -31.11 -9.53 -14.38
C GLU A 208 -29.78 -10.29 -14.45
N LEU A 209 -29.85 -11.61 -14.65
CA LEU A 209 -28.67 -12.43 -14.88
C LEU A 209 -28.67 -12.90 -16.34
N VAL A 210 -27.81 -12.29 -17.15
CA VAL A 210 -27.56 -12.66 -18.54
C VAL A 210 -26.49 -13.74 -18.55
N GLN A 211 -26.83 -14.96 -18.96
CA GLN A 211 -25.96 -16.13 -18.87
C GLN A 211 -25.56 -16.63 -20.25
N ASN A 212 -24.40 -17.29 -20.35
CA ASN A 212 -23.85 -17.83 -21.60
C ASN A 212 -23.64 -16.74 -22.66
N ASN A 213 -23.29 -15.53 -22.23
CA ASN A 213 -22.99 -14.41 -23.11
C ASN A 213 -21.75 -13.67 -22.64
N ARG A 214 -20.94 -13.23 -23.58
CA ARG A 214 -19.76 -12.40 -23.33
C ARG A 214 -20.08 -10.96 -23.72
N VAL A 215 -19.55 -10.01 -22.96
CA VAL A 215 -19.49 -8.62 -23.42
C VAL A 215 -18.44 -8.55 -24.52
N SER A 216 -18.84 -8.10 -25.72
CA SER A 216 -17.99 -7.97 -26.89
C SER A 216 -17.45 -6.55 -27.06
N GLU A 217 -18.17 -5.53 -26.58
CA GLU A 217 -17.77 -4.13 -26.63
C GLU A 217 -18.44 -3.32 -25.50
N VAL A 218 -17.75 -2.31 -24.99
CA VAL A 218 -18.31 -1.34 -24.03
C VAL A 218 -18.39 0.02 -24.71
N LEU A 219 -19.59 0.56 -24.85
CA LEU A 219 -19.88 1.90 -25.37
C LEU A 219 -20.07 2.89 -24.20
N PRO A 220 -20.17 4.22 -24.46
CA PRO A 220 -20.41 5.20 -23.41
C PRO A 220 -21.70 4.97 -22.60
N ASP A 221 -22.75 4.47 -23.24
CA ASP A 221 -24.11 4.32 -22.71
C ASP A 221 -24.73 2.92 -22.90
N ALA A 222 -23.94 1.96 -23.39
CA ALA A 222 -24.38 0.57 -23.59
C ALA A 222 -23.22 -0.43 -23.49
N VAL A 223 -23.56 -1.71 -23.29
CA VAL A 223 -22.66 -2.83 -23.60
C VAL A 223 -23.24 -3.66 -24.71
N ILE A 224 -22.38 -4.11 -25.62
CA ILE A 224 -22.72 -5.04 -26.69
C ILE A 224 -22.35 -6.45 -26.25
N LEU A 225 -23.26 -7.40 -26.45
CA LEU A 225 -23.01 -8.82 -26.23
C LEU A 225 -22.50 -9.49 -27.51
N ASP A 226 -21.89 -10.65 -27.36
CA ASP A 226 -21.45 -11.52 -28.46
C ASP A 226 -22.59 -12.02 -29.37
N ASP A 227 -23.83 -12.02 -28.89
CA ASP A 227 -25.03 -12.33 -29.69
C ASP A 227 -25.66 -11.10 -30.37
N GLY A 228 -25.01 -9.94 -30.26
CA GLY A 228 -25.44 -8.68 -30.88
C GLY A 228 -26.49 -7.89 -30.09
N ARG A 229 -26.95 -8.37 -28.92
CA ARG A 229 -27.81 -7.56 -28.06
C ARG A 229 -27.05 -6.37 -27.49
N GLU A 230 -27.72 -5.23 -27.48
CA GLU A 230 -27.27 -4.00 -26.83
C GLU A 230 -28.01 -3.83 -25.50
N LEU A 231 -27.26 -3.69 -24.41
CA LEU A 231 -27.82 -3.47 -23.08
C LEU A 231 -27.48 -2.04 -22.61
N PRO A 232 -28.47 -1.15 -22.43
CA PRO A 232 -28.24 0.19 -21.90
C PRO A 232 -27.59 0.15 -20.52
N THR A 233 -26.55 0.96 -20.32
CA THR A 233 -25.82 1.08 -19.05
C THR A 233 -25.17 2.44 -18.90
N LYS A 234 -25.14 2.98 -17.68
CA LYS A 234 -24.38 4.19 -17.32
C LYS A 234 -23.12 3.88 -16.52
N LEU A 235 -22.95 2.63 -16.09
CA LEU A 235 -21.76 2.16 -15.40
C LEU A 235 -21.53 0.68 -15.71
N THR A 236 -20.39 0.38 -16.32
CA THR A 236 -19.95 -1.00 -16.59
C THR A 236 -18.84 -1.37 -15.64
N VAL A 237 -19.04 -2.40 -14.82
CA VAL A 237 -18.09 -2.83 -13.78
C VAL A 237 -17.58 -4.23 -14.05
N ALA A 238 -16.27 -4.40 -14.22
CA ALA A 238 -15.68 -5.73 -14.32
C ALA A 238 -15.35 -6.31 -12.93
N ALA A 239 -15.98 -7.44 -12.59
CA ALA A 239 -15.75 -8.19 -11.36
C ALA A 239 -15.36 -9.67 -11.61
N ALA A 240 -15.29 -10.09 -12.87
CA ALA A 240 -14.73 -11.36 -13.33
C ALA A 240 -13.24 -11.26 -13.66
N GLY A 241 -12.63 -12.41 -13.96
CA GLY A 241 -11.29 -12.49 -14.54
C GLY A 241 -10.23 -11.90 -13.63
N ALA A 242 -9.95 -12.58 -12.51
CA ALA A 242 -8.77 -12.24 -11.71
C ALA A 242 -7.52 -12.33 -12.57
N ARG A 243 -6.89 -11.19 -12.87
CA ARG A 243 -5.72 -11.11 -13.75
C ARG A 243 -4.47 -10.72 -12.95
N PRO A 244 -3.31 -11.31 -13.28
CA PRO A 244 -2.02 -10.84 -12.79
C PRO A 244 -1.70 -9.45 -13.38
N PHE A 245 -0.74 -8.75 -12.79
CA PHE A 245 -0.23 -7.52 -13.37
C PHE A 245 0.77 -7.85 -14.50
N PRO A 246 0.66 -7.22 -15.69
CA PRO A 246 1.47 -7.59 -16.86
C PRO A 246 2.98 -7.54 -16.64
N TRP A 247 3.48 -6.58 -15.85
CA TRP A 247 4.91 -6.42 -15.60
C TRP A 247 5.57 -7.66 -14.95
N LEU A 248 4.78 -8.56 -14.35
CA LEU A 248 5.31 -9.83 -13.82
C LEU A 248 5.94 -10.69 -14.92
N GLU A 249 5.44 -10.63 -16.16
CA GLU A 249 5.96 -11.40 -17.30
C GLU A 249 7.42 -11.04 -17.62
N GLU A 250 7.82 -9.80 -17.36
CA GLU A 250 9.17 -9.27 -17.62
C GLU A 250 10.17 -9.59 -16.50
N THR A 251 9.71 -10.13 -15.37
CA THR A 251 10.58 -10.43 -14.21
C THR A 251 11.45 -11.67 -14.41
N GLY A 252 11.08 -12.55 -15.34
CA GLY A 252 11.72 -13.85 -15.55
C GLY A 252 11.56 -14.84 -14.39
N LEU A 253 10.60 -14.59 -13.48
CA LEU A 253 10.15 -15.56 -12.47
C LEU A 253 9.33 -16.68 -13.13
N ASP A 254 9.25 -17.83 -12.46
CA ASP A 254 8.30 -18.87 -12.89
C ASP A 254 6.88 -18.39 -12.61
N LEU A 255 6.04 -18.36 -13.65
CA LEU A 255 4.64 -17.96 -13.57
C LEU A 255 3.72 -19.12 -13.96
N THR A 256 2.60 -19.27 -13.25
CA THR A 256 1.46 -20.12 -13.65
C THR A 256 0.27 -19.21 -13.91
N ASP A 257 -0.22 -19.19 -15.16
CA ASP A 257 -1.28 -18.27 -15.61
C ASP A 257 -0.93 -16.79 -15.31
N GLY A 258 0.35 -16.43 -15.44
CA GLY A 258 0.91 -15.11 -15.14
C GLY A 258 1.05 -14.76 -13.65
N PHE A 259 0.67 -15.65 -12.73
CA PHE A 259 0.88 -15.48 -11.29
C PHE A 259 2.21 -16.08 -10.83
N VAL A 260 2.90 -15.44 -9.89
CA VAL A 260 4.21 -15.91 -9.40
C VAL A 260 4.07 -17.26 -8.71
N THR A 261 4.76 -18.27 -9.23
CA THR A 261 4.74 -19.63 -8.68
C THR A 261 5.65 -19.73 -7.47
N VAL A 262 5.07 -20.16 -6.34
CA VAL A 262 5.77 -20.32 -5.07
C VAL A 262 5.62 -21.73 -4.52
N GLY A 263 6.65 -22.16 -3.79
CA GLY A 263 6.65 -23.43 -3.07
C GLY A 263 5.95 -23.35 -1.70
N ALA A 264 6.09 -24.42 -0.92
CA ALA A 264 5.49 -24.50 0.42
C ALA A 264 5.96 -23.40 1.38
N THR A 265 7.13 -22.81 1.18
CA THR A 265 7.67 -21.74 2.03
C THR A 265 7.26 -20.33 1.57
N LEU A 266 6.36 -20.20 0.59
CA LEU A 266 5.97 -18.92 -0.05
C LEU A 266 7.09 -18.24 -0.85
N ARG A 267 8.23 -18.91 -0.96
CA ARG A 267 9.38 -18.50 -1.78
C ARG A 267 9.11 -18.87 -3.24
N SER A 268 9.53 -18.01 -4.16
CA SER A 268 9.53 -18.31 -5.59
C SER A 268 10.27 -19.62 -5.86
N THR A 269 9.78 -20.40 -6.82
CA THR A 269 10.48 -21.59 -7.30
C THR A 269 11.71 -21.24 -8.13
N LYS A 270 11.79 -20.01 -8.63
CA LYS A 270 12.86 -19.53 -9.51
C LYS A 270 14.00 -18.85 -8.77
N ASP A 271 13.69 -18.02 -7.78
CA ASP A 271 14.67 -17.19 -7.09
C ASP A 271 14.47 -17.27 -5.57
N PRO A 272 15.47 -17.75 -4.80
CA PRO A 272 15.36 -17.88 -3.35
C PRO A 272 15.32 -16.54 -2.60
N ALA A 273 15.68 -15.42 -3.23
CA ALA A 273 15.58 -14.09 -2.64
C ALA A 273 14.17 -13.49 -2.78
N ILE A 274 13.25 -14.12 -3.52
CA ILE A 274 11.93 -13.57 -3.82
C ILE A 274 10.83 -14.44 -3.23
N PHE A 275 9.87 -13.79 -2.57
CA PHE A 275 8.65 -14.38 -2.03
C PHE A 275 7.43 -13.78 -2.73
N ALA A 276 6.32 -14.51 -2.75
CA ALA A 276 5.05 -13.96 -3.19
C ALA A 276 3.89 -14.55 -2.37
N VAL A 277 2.91 -13.70 -2.08
CA VAL A 277 1.73 -14.01 -1.27
C VAL A 277 0.50 -13.31 -1.82
N GLY A 278 -0.67 -13.60 -1.24
CA GLY A 278 -1.92 -13.00 -1.70
C GLY A 278 -2.31 -13.49 -3.10
N ASP A 279 -3.14 -12.69 -3.78
CA ASP A 279 -3.73 -13.12 -5.05
C ASP A 279 -2.71 -13.12 -6.21
N CYS A 280 -1.58 -12.43 -6.08
CA CYS A 280 -0.52 -12.45 -7.10
C CYS A 280 0.31 -13.75 -7.11
N ALA A 281 0.16 -14.60 -6.08
CA ALA A 281 0.92 -15.85 -5.95
C ALA A 281 0.11 -17.08 -6.38
N HIS A 282 0.78 -18.05 -7.02
CA HIS A 282 0.27 -19.40 -7.28
C HIS A 282 1.00 -20.40 -6.36
N LEU A 283 0.26 -21.07 -5.48
CA LEU A 283 0.79 -22.09 -4.57
C LEU A 283 0.98 -23.42 -5.32
N GLY A 284 2.16 -23.68 -5.87
CA GLY A 284 2.41 -24.85 -6.71
C GLY A 284 2.20 -26.19 -5.99
N HIS A 285 2.45 -26.24 -4.66
CA HIS A 285 2.27 -27.45 -3.85
C HIS A 285 0.82 -27.69 -3.41
N ALA A 286 -0.01 -26.67 -3.43
CA ALA A 286 -1.40 -26.74 -2.96
C ALA A 286 -2.24 -25.63 -3.60
N PRO A 287 -2.62 -25.75 -4.90
CA PRO A 287 -3.36 -24.71 -5.59
C PRO A 287 -4.63 -24.28 -4.84
N ARG A 288 -4.89 -22.98 -4.80
CA ARG A 288 -6.05 -22.37 -4.12
C ARG A 288 -6.67 -21.28 -4.97
N PRO A 289 -8.00 -21.06 -4.86
CA PRO A 289 -8.62 -19.92 -5.51
C PRO A 289 -8.09 -18.61 -4.90
N LYS A 290 -8.07 -17.56 -5.71
CA LYS A 290 -7.67 -16.21 -5.30
C LYS A 290 -8.69 -15.67 -4.29
N ALA A 291 -8.28 -15.55 -3.03
CA ALA A 291 -9.13 -15.16 -1.93
C ALA A 291 -8.30 -14.64 -0.74
N GLY A 292 -8.71 -13.48 -0.20
CA GLY A 292 -7.98 -12.80 0.89
C GLY A 292 -7.83 -13.62 2.18
N VAL A 293 -8.66 -14.64 2.41
CA VAL A 293 -8.53 -15.53 3.58
C VAL A 293 -7.21 -16.31 3.58
N PHE A 294 -6.67 -16.65 2.41
CA PHE A 294 -5.37 -17.32 2.31
C PHE A 294 -4.22 -16.34 2.55
N ALA A 295 -4.34 -15.11 2.03
CA ALA A 295 -3.38 -14.02 2.25
C ALA A 295 -3.21 -13.73 3.76
N VAL A 296 -4.32 -13.50 4.46
CA VAL A 296 -4.32 -13.23 5.92
C VAL A 296 -3.69 -14.38 6.70
N ARG A 297 -3.91 -15.64 6.28
CA ARG A 297 -3.36 -16.83 6.95
C ARG A 297 -1.89 -17.07 6.62
N ALA A 298 -1.39 -16.57 5.49
CA ALA A 298 0.01 -16.67 5.11
C ALA A 298 0.91 -15.72 5.91
N ALA A 299 0.36 -14.63 6.48
CA ALA A 299 1.16 -13.58 7.12
C ALA A 299 2.14 -14.04 8.21
N PRO A 300 1.75 -14.91 9.17
CA PRO A 300 2.70 -15.39 10.18
C PRO A 300 3.86 -16.20 9.57
N VAL A 301 3.56 -17.02 8.55
CA VAL A 301 4.57 -17.84 7.88
C VAL A 301 5.50 -16.99 7.02
N LEU A 302 4.95 -16.05 6.25
CA LEU A 302 5.76 -15.10 5.49
C LEU A 302 6.68 -14.30 6.42
N THR A 303 6.14 -13.77 7.52
CA THR A 303 6.93 -13.01 8.50
C THR A 303 8.09 -13.84 9.05
N ALA A 304 7.82 -15.08 9.46
CA ALA A 304 8.87 -15.99 9.93
C ALA A 304 9.91 -16.29 8.83
N ASN A 305 9.46 -16.50 7.59
CA ASN A 305 10.33 -16.88 6.48
C ASN A 305 11.19 -15.72 5.96
N LEU A 306 10.68 -14.49 5.91
CA LEU A 306 11.50 -13.32 5.56
C LEU A 306 12.59 -13.09 6.62
N ARG A 307 12.26 -13.24 7.90
CA ARG A 307 13.25 -13.18 8.99
C ARG A 307 14.29 -14.29 8.84
N ALA A 308 13.83 -15.53 8.63
CA ALA A 308 14.72 -16.68 8.46
C ALA A 308 15.65 -16.51 7.25
N ALA A 309 15.14 -15.98 6.13
CA ALA A 309 15.93 -15.73 4.93
C ALA A 309 17.07 -14.74 5.16
N VAL A 310 16.83 -13.64 5.88
CA VAL A 310 17.89 -12.66 6.19
C VAL A 310 18.76 -13.05 7.38
N SER A 311 18.31 -13.96 8.25
CA SER A 311 19.08 -14.51 9.37
C SER A 311 19.85 -15.79 9.03
N GLY A 312 19.62 -16.38 7.85
CA GLY A 312 20.24 -17.65 7.45
C GLY A 312 19.72 -18.87 8.22
N THR A 313 18.48 -18.85 8.69
CA THR A 313 17.84 -19.97 9.41
C THR A 313 16.83 -20.71 8.55
N GLU A 314 16.32 -21.83 9.04
CA GLU A 314 15.38 -22.68 8.29
C GLU A 314 14.02 -21.99 8.04
N LEU A 315 13.45 -22.21 6.85
CA LEU A 315 12.14 -21.71 6.47
C LEU A 315 11.02 -22.65 6.91
N SER A 316 9.89 -22.09 7.31
CA SER A 316 8.67 -22.82 7.67
C SER A 316 7.73 -23.02 6.48
N ALA A 317 7.10 -24.19 6.41
CA ALA A 317 6.10 -24.50 5.38
C ALA A 317 4.71 -23.90 5.70
N PHE A 318 4.12 -23.22 4.73
CA PHE A 318 2.72 -22.79 4.72
C PHE A 318 1.80 -23.90 4.23
N ARG A 319 0.85 -24.27 5.10
CA ARG A 319 -0.21 -25.25 4.80
C ARG A 319 -1.55 -24.51 4.69
N PRO A 320 -2.02 -24.18 3.48
CA PRO A 320 -3.28 -23.48 3.31
C PRO A 320 -4.45 -24.37 3.70
N GLN A 321 -5.44 -23.80 4.39
CA GLN A 321 -6.68 -24.49 4.71
C GLN A 321 -7.37 -25.02 3.44
N SER A 322 -8.03 -26.19 3.53
CA SER A 322 -8.82 -26.75 2.42
C SER A 322 -10.22 -26.11 2.35
N HIS A 323 -10.79 -25.76 3.49
CA HIS A 323 -12.11 -25.18 3.62
C HIS A 323 -12.05 -23.90 4.45
N TYR A 324 -12.86 -22.91 4.09
CA TYR A 324 -12.99 -21.66 4.82
C TYR A 324 -14.44 -21.21 4.85
N LEU A 325 -14.76 -20.36 5.83
CA LEU A 325 -16.08 -19.74 5.95
C LEU A 325 -16.24 -18.70 4.85
N LYS A 326 -17.25 -18.86 4.01
CA LYS A 326 -17.66 -17.85 3.02
C LYS A 326 -18.81 -17.05 3.61
N LEU A 327 -18.66 -15.72 3.64
CA LEU A 327 -19.70 -14.78 4.06
C LEU A 327 -19.96 -13.85 2.89
N VAL A 328 -21.14 -13.96 2.29
CA VAL A 328 -21.54 -13.25 1.08
C VAL A 328 -22.65 -12.27 1.45
N SER A 329 -22.39 -10.97 1.34
CA SER A 329 -23.36 -9.90 1.60
C SER A 329 -24.45 -9.93 0.54
N LEU A 330 -25.69 -9.66 0.93
CA LEU A 330 -26.86 -9.67 0.04
C LEU A 330 -27.35 -8.25 -0.29
N GLY A 331 -26.42 -7.29 -0.39
CA GLY A 331 -26.70 -5.87 -0.60
C GLY A 331 -27.13 -5.15 0.66
N ARG A 332 -28.31 -5.47 1.20
CA ARG A 332 -28.76 -4.97 2.51
C ARG A 332 -27.88 -5.51 3.65
N LYS A 333 -28.16 -5.11 4.90
CA LYS A 333 -27.52 -5.65 6.12
C LYS A 333 -27.94 -7.10 6.44
N SER A 334 -27.84 -7.98 5.44
CA SER A 334 -28.13 -9.41 5.47
C SER A 334 -27.03 -10.14 4.68
N ALA A 335 -26.68 -11.35 5.11
CA ALA A 335 -25.60 -12.11 4.49
C ALA A 335 -25.93 -13.61 4.45
N LEU A 336 -25.28 -14.33 3.54
CA LEU A 336 -25.25 -15.78 3.47
C LEU A 336 -23.91 -16.30 4.01
N ALA A 337 -23.97 -17.26 4.93
CA ALA A 337 -22.83 -18.02 5.39
C ALA A 337 -22.84 -19.42 4.79
N ASP A 338 -21.67 -19.88 4.33
CA ASP A 338 -21.43 -21.25 3.87
C ASP A 338 -20.13 -21.78 4.50
N LYS A 339 -20.25 -22.87 5.26
CA LYS A 339 -19.12 -23.62 5.81
C LYS A 339 -19.53 -25.06 6.10
N TRP A 340 -18.71 -26.02 5.67
CA TRP A 340 -18.89 -27.46 5.97
C TRP A 340 -20.30 -28.00 5.63
N GLY A 341 -20.91 -27.50 4.56
CA GLY A 341 -22.27 -27.88 4.17
C GLY A 341 -23.37 -27.30 5.04
N MET A 342 -23.04 -26.58 6.12
CA MET A 342 -23.98 -25.77 6.89
C MET A 342 -24.17 -24.41 6.21
N ARG A 343 -25.42 -23.93 6.22
CA ARG A 343 -25.79 -22.66 5.61
C ARG A 343 -26.65 -21.86 6.56
N ALA A 344 -26.35 -20.58 6.67
CA ALA A 344 -27.17 -19.62 7.40
C ALA A 344 -27.40 -18.40 6.54
N THR A 345 -28.54 -17.73 6.71
CA THR A 345 -28.82 -16.47 6.04
C THR A 345 -29.63 -15.59 6.95
N GLY A 346 -29.34 -14.28 6.93
CA GLY A 346 -30.10 -13.29 7.67
C GLY A 346 -29.22 -12.18 8.22
N ASP A 347 -29.86 -11.26 8.92
CA ASP A 347 -29.21 -10.03 9.40
C ASP A 347 -28.20 -10.31 10.50
N TRP A 348 -28.42 -11.36 11.30
CA TRP A 348 -27.46 -11.82 12.29
C TRP A 348 -26.16 -12.34 11.65
N VAL A 349 -26.24 -12.93 10.44
CA VAL A 349 -25.06 -13.38 9.68
C VAL A 349 -24.27 -12.17 9.18
N TRP A 350 -24.97 -11.11 8.75
CA TRP A 350 -24.32 -9.86 8.37
C TRP A 350 -23.61 -9.20 9.55
N ARG A 351 -24.26 -9.13 10.74
CA ARG A 351 -23.61 -8.61 11.96
C ARG A 351 -22.38 -9.43 12.34
N TRP A 352 -22.41 -10.74 12.11
CA TRP A 352 -21.24 -11.60 12.33
C TRP A 352 -20.12 -11.29 11.33
N LYS A 353 -20.43 -11.15 10.04
CA LYS A 353 -19.47 -10.70 9.01
C LYS A 353 -18.86 -9.36 9.36
N ASP A 354 -19.69 -8.35 9.63
CA ASP A 354 -19.25 -7.00 10.02
C ASP A 354 -18.32 -7.03 11.24
N ARG A 355 -18.66 -7.84 12.26
CA ARG A 355 -17.77 -8.04 13.41
C ARG A 355 -16.43 -8.65 13.02
N ILE A 356 -16.38 -9.65 12.14
CA ILE A 356 -15.11 -10.26 11.69
C ILE A 356 -14.25 -9.23 10.95
N ASP A 357 -14.88 -8.49 10.03
CA ASP A 357 -14.21 -7.48 9.19
C ASP A 357 -13.68 -6.32 10.05
N ARG A 358 -14.48 -5.80 10.98
CA ARG A 358 -14.06 -4.76 11.93
C ARG A 358 -12.95 -5.25 12.85
N VAL A 359 -13.04 -6.46 13.41
CA VAL A 359 -11.97 -7.03 14.22
C VAL A 359 -10.66 -7.18 13.43
N PHE A 360 -10.74 -7.43 12.12
CA PHE A 360 -9.56 -7.41 11.27
C PHE A 360 -8.99 -5.99 11.12
N MET A 361 -9.82 -5.00 10.78
CA MET A 361 -9.40 -3.62 10.62
C MET A 361 -8.88 -3.01 11.92
N ASP A 362 -9.52 -3.28 13.05
CA ASP A 362 -9.12 -2.80 14.37
C ASP A 362 -7.72 -3.28 14.75
N LYS A 363 -7.29 -4.47 14.30
CA LYS A 363 -5.91 -4.94 14.53
C LYS A 363 -4.87 -4.05 13.85
N LEU A 364 -5.20 -3.50 12.68
CA LEU A 364 -4.31 -2.67 11.88
C LEU A 364 -4.43 -1.19 12.24
N ASN A 365 -5.61 -0.76 12.71
CA ASN A 365 -5.90 0.62 13.13
C ASN A 365 -5.53 0.89 14.60
N THR A 366 -5.56 -0.13 15.45
CA THR A 366 -5.21 -0.02 16.88
C THR A 366 -3.86 -0.68 17.11
N LEU A 367 -2.81 0.12 16.95
CA LEU A 367 -1.45 -0.31 17.15
C LEU A 367 -1.08 -0.22 18.63
N PRO A 368 -0.34 -1.20 19.18
CA PRO A 368 0.19 -1.11 20.54
C PRO A 368 0.98 0.18 20.76
N GLU A 369 0.85 0.77 21.95
CA GLU A 369 1.64 1.94 22.31
C GLU A 369 3.13 1.55 22.37
N MET A 370 3.98 2.32 21.67
CA MET A 370 5.42 2.13 21.73
C MET A 370 5.91 2.56 23.11
N LYS A 371 6.44 1.62 23.90
CA LYS A 371 7.01 1.94 25.21
C LYS A 371 8.21 2.87 25.01
N ALA A 372 8.14 4.06 25.59
CA ALA A 372 9.31 4.95 25.64
C ALA A 372 10.48 4.22 26.35
N PRO A 373 11.72 4.40 25.89
CA PRO A 373 12.88 3.86 26.58
C PRO A 373 12.89 4.38 28.02
N LYS A 374 13.10 3.48 28.98
CA LYS A 374 13.17 3.86 30.39
C LYS A 374 14.37 4.77 30.61
N LEU A 375 14.13 5.94 31.22
CA LEU A 375 15.21 6.83 31.63
C LEU A 375 16.08 6.13 32.70
N PRO A 376 17.40 6.39 32.71
CA PRO A 376 18.27 5.89 33.77
C PRO A 376 17.82 6.43 35.14
N GLY A 377 18.02 5.60 36.17
CA GLY A 377 17.63 5.93 37.54
C GLY A 377 18.42 7.11 38.11
N THR A 378 19.71 7.18 37.82
CA THR A 378 20.55 8.34 38.12
C THR A 378 20.68 9.20 36.87
N ARG A 379 20.26 10.47 36.96
CA ARG A 379 20.33 11.44 35.86
C ARG A 379 20.59 12.84 36.42
N ALA A 380 21.10 13.74 35.57
CA ALA A 380 21.40 15.10 35.95
C ALA A 380 20.12 15.87 36.35
N GLU A 381 20.29 16.87 37.23
CA GLU A 381 19.24 17.81 37.57
C GLU A 381 18.72 18.52 36.30
N GLY A 382 17.40 18.74 36.20
CA GLY A 382 16.78 19.40 35.06
C GLY A 382 16.46 18.51 33.85
N VAL A 383 16.90 17.24 33.80
CA VAL A 383 16.56 16.32 32.68
C VAL A 383 15.05 16.13 32.53
N ASP A 384 14.32 15.97 33.63
CA ASP A 384 12.87 15.81 33.59
C ASP A 384 12.14 17.08 33.11
N LEU A 385 12.66 18.25 33.51
CA LEU A 385 12.13 19.55 33.09
C LEU A 385 12.38 19.80 31.60
N ALA A 386 13.59 19.48 31.12
CA ALA A 386 14.01 19.66 29.72
C ALA A 386 13.31 18.69 28.76
N LEU A 387 13.03 17.45 29.20
CA LEU A 387 12.23 16.50 28.44
C LEU A 387 10.78 16.97 28.31
N GLY A 388 10.25 17.65 29.34
CA GLY A 388 8.88 18.15 29.36
C GLY A 388 7.83 17.05 29.17
N PRO A 389 6.55 17.42 28.99
CA PRO A 389 5.46 16.46 28.78
C PRO A 389 5.36 15.98 27.31
N LYS A 390 6.13 16.57 26.39
CA LYS A 390 6.08 16.26 24.96
C LYS A 390 7.37 15.57 24.53
N PRO A 391 7.32 14.52 23.70
CA PRO A 391 8.52 13.91 23.17
C PRO A 391 9.33 14.94 22.38
N LEU A 392 10.64 15.00 22.64
CA LEU A 392 11.55 15.88 21.90
C LEU A 392 11.47 15.54 20.42
N CYS A 393 10.96 16.50 19.62
CA CYS A 393 10.99 16.40 18.18
C CYS A 393 12.45 16.51 17.72
N THR A 394 12.95 15.54 16.96
CA THR A 394 14.33 15.56 16.43
C THR A 394 14.61 16.66 15.40
N GLY A 395 13.57 17.38 14.93
CA GLY A 395 13.68 18.58 14.10
C GLY A 395 13.48 19.86 14.90
N CYS A 396 12.25 20.16 15.32
CA CYS A 396 11.96 21.41 16.05
C CYS A 396 12.50 21.43 17.49
N GLY A 397 12.65 20.27 18.13
CA GLY A 397 13.14 20.17 19.51
C GLY A 397 14.67 20.27 19.63
N SER A 398 15.40 20.30 18.52
CA SER A 398 16.83 20.66 18.48
C SER A 398 17.07 22.11 18.10
N LYS A 399 16.04 22.88 17.71
CA LYS A 399 16.20 24.31 17.43
C LYS A 399 16.36 25.06 18.75
N ILE A 400 17.43 25.83 18.85
CA ILE A 400 17.64 26.78 19.95
C ILE A 400 16.55 27.85 19.82
N GLY A 401 15.95 28.25 20.94
CA GLY A 401 14.96 29.33 20.93
C GLY A 401 15.61 30.63 20.44
N SER A 402 14.91 31.40 19.59
CA SER A 402 15.46 32.61 18.96
C SER A 402 16.07 33.57 19.97
N GLY A 403 15.38 33.85 21.09
CA GLY A 403 15.92 34.75 22.12
C GLY A 403 17.22 34.25 22.79
N VAL A 404 17.42 32.93 22.89
CA VAL A 404 18.68 32.36 23.38
C VAL A 404 19.77 32.55 22.33
N LEU A 405 19.45 32.28 21.06
CA LEU A 405 20.38 32.50 19.95
C LEU A 405 20.77 33.97 19.84
N ASP A 406 19.81 34.89 19.83
CA ASP A 406 20.02 36.34 19.77
C ASP A 406 20.92 36.82 20.92
N SER A 407 20.68 36.32 22.14
CA SER A 407 21.49 36.68 23.30
C SER A 407 22.96 36.25 23.16
N VAL A 408 23.20 35.07 22.58
CA VAL A 408 24.57 34.55 22.39
C VAL A 408 25.25 35.22 21.19
N LEU A 409 24.49 35.53 20.13
CA LEU A 409 25.02 36.24 18.96
C LEU A 409 25.41 37.69 19.29
N ALA A 410 24.69 38.34 20.21
CA ALA A 410 25.02 39.69 20.67
C ALA A 410 26.38 39.78 21.40
N ASP A 411 26.88 38.66 21.93
CA ASP A 411 28.19 38.60 22.60
C ASP A 411 29.36 38.39 21.62
N LEU A 412 29.08 38.16 20.33
CA LEU A 412 30.12 37.97 19.31
C LEU A 412 30.72 39.32 18.85
N PRO A 413 32.02 39.37 18.49
CA PRO A 413 32.63 40.58 17.96
C PRO A 413 31.99 41.02 16.64
N GLU A 414 31.76 42.32 16.47
CA GLU A 414 31.32 42.87 15.18
C GLU A 414 32.32 42.53 14.07
N HIS A 415 31.80 42.18 12.89
CA HIS A 415 32.60 41.86 11.71
C HIS A 415 32.51 43.01 10.70
N ASP A 416 33.65 43.62 10.35
CA ASP A 416 33.73 44.77 9.42
C ASP A 416 34.34 44.38 8.07
N ARG A 417 33.92 43.22 7.54
CA ARG A 417 34.38 42.79 6.22
C ARG A 417 33.55 43.49 5.14
N ALA A 418 34.19 44.36 4.37
CA ALA A 418 33.57 45.14 3.30
C ALA A 418 32.94 44.29 2.17
N ASP A 419 33.31 43.01 2.08
CA ASP A 419 32.78 42.07 1.10
C ASP A 419 31.61 41.21 1.63
N VAL A 420 31.14 41.45 2.86
CA VAL A 420 29.99 40.77 3.47
C VAL A 420 28.83 41.77 3.60
N GLU A 421 27.68 41.48 3.00
CA GLU A 421 26.46 42.27 3.21
C GLU A 421 25.63 41.62 4.33
N LEU A 422 25.28 42.40 5.36
CA LEU A 422 24.48 41.96 6.51
C LEU A 422 23.14 42.72 6.53
N GLY A 423 22.03 42.02 6.36
CA GLY A 423 20.67 42.53 6.51
C GLY A 423 19.95 41.92 7.73
N PRO A 424 19.04 42.67 8.38
CA PRO A 424 18.23 42.13 9.48
C PRO A 424 17.25 41.07 8.95
N GLY A 425 17.38 39.85 9.45
CA GLY A 425 16.50 38.74 9.09
C GLY A 425 16.82 38.07 7.76
N ASP A 426 18.06 38.17 7.28
CA ASP A 426 18.50 37.49 6.07
C ASP A 426 18.49 35.96 6.27
N ASP A 427 17.85 35.25 5.33
CA ASP A 427 17.80 33.78 5.31
C ASP A 427 19.11 33.15 4.75
N ALA A 428 20.01 33.97 4.20
CA ALA A 428 21.31 33.52 3.66
C ALA A 428 22.36 34.63 3.73
N ALA A 429 23.65 34.25 3.72
CA ALA A 429 24.75 35.21 3.68
C ALA A 429 25.00 35.73 2.26
N ILE A 430 25.31 37.02 2.11
CA ILE A 430 25.68 37.62 0.82
C ILE A 430 27.16 38.01 0.83
N LEU A 431 27.89 37.53 -0.17
CA LEU A 431 29.32 37.81 -0.38
C LEU A 431 29.55 38.55 -1.70
N GLY A 432 30.19 39.70 -1.64
CA GLY A 432 30.65 40.47 -2.80
C GLY A 432 31.99 39.96 -3.32
N THR A 433 32.01 39.36 -4.51
CA THR A 433 33.26 38.87 -5.15
C THR A 433 33.40 39.45 -6.55
N GLY A 434 34.39 40.33 -6.76
CA GLY A 434 34.69 40.89 -8.09
C GLY A 434 33.53 41.63 -8.76
N GLY A 435 32.70 42.33 -7.98
CA GLY A 435 31.50 43.03 -8.46
C GLY A 435 30.24 42.15 -8.61
N THR A 436 30.35 40.84 -8.29
CA THR A 436 29.21 39.92 -8.25
C THR A 436 28.77 39.70 -6.81
N ARG A 437 27.46 39.65 -6.57
CA ARG A 437 26.90 39.23 -5.27
C ARG A 437 26.60 37.74 -5.32
N GLN A 438 27.17 36.98 -4.38
CA GLN A 438 26.94 35.55 -4.23
C GLN A 438 26.10 35.32 -2.97
N VAL A 439 25.00 34.57 -3.13
CA VAL A 439 24.19 34.12 -2.00
C VAL A 439 24.70 32.76 -1.56
N VAL A 440 24.98 32.62 -0.27
CA VAL A 440 25.50 31.40 0.35
C VAL A 440 24.58 31.02 1.52
N THR A 441 23.98 29.84 1.41
CA THR A 441 23.23 29.21 2.50
C THR A 441 23.83 27.85 2.82
N THR A 442 23.64 27.42 4.05
CA THR A 442 23.97 26.06 4.49
C THR A 442 22.85 25.55 5.37
N ASP A 443 22.32 24.39 5.00
CA ASP A 443 21.32 23.69 5.79
C ASP A 443 21.88 22.37 6.29
N HIS A 444 21.59 22.08 7.55
CA HIS A 444 21.89 20.79 8.14
C HIS A 444 20.62 20.17 8.72
N LEU A 445 20.09 19.18 8.01
CA LEU A 445 18.91 18.45 8.43
C LEU A 445 19.30 17.11 9.05
N ARG A 446 18.74 16.82 10.21
CA ARG A 446 18.76 15.47 10.77
C ARG A 446 17.67 14.63 10.10
N ALA A 447 18.00 13.39 9.74
CA ALA A 447 17.05 12.47 9.13
C ALA A 447 15.75 12.34 9.95
N PHE A 448 14.63 12.73 9.34
CA PHE A 448 13.26 12.53 9.86
C PHE A 448 12.46 11.54 8.99
N SER A 449 13.06 11.08 7.89
CA SER A 449 12.52 10.06 6.99
C SER A 449 13.51 8.90 6.89
N ASN A 450 12.98 7.68 6.79
CA ASN A 450 13.77 6.46 6.54
C ASN A 450 14.07 6.24 5.04
N ASP A 451 13.58 7.12 4.17
CA ASP A 451 13.83 7.10 2.72
C ASP A 451 14.95 8.10 2.37
N PRO A 452 16.20 7.64 2.11
CA PRO A 452 17.31 8.52 1.76
C PRO A 452 17.08 9.35 0.48
N TRP A 453 16.41 8.80 -0.52
CA TRP A 453 16.09 9.52 -1.77
C TRP A 453 15.16 10.71 -1.48
N LEU A 454 14.05 10.45 -0.78
CA LEU A 454 13.09 11.50 -0.42
C LEU A 454 13.71 12.53 0.53
N PHE A 455 14.49 12.08 1.51
CA PHE A 455 15.16 12.96 2.45
C PHE A 455 16.16 13.89 1.76
N THR A 456 16.91 13.37 0.79
CA THR A 456 17.86 14.18 0.00
C THR A 456 17.13 15.23 -0.82
N ARG A 457 16.03 14.87 -1.50
CA ARG A 457 15.21 15.85 -2.23
C ARG A 457 14.66 16.94 -1.32
N ILE A 458 14.14 16.58 -0.16
CA ILE A 458 13.64 17.59 0.80
C ILE A 458 14.78 18.49 1.27
N THR A 459 15.95 17.92 1.56
CA THR A 459 17.13 18.68 2.01
C THR A 459 17.62 19.63 0.93
N ALA A 460 17.73 19.17 -0.32
CA ALA A 460 18.12 20.00 -1.45
C ALA A 460 17.09 21.11 -1.70
N LEU A 461 15.79 20.81 -1.71
CA LEU A 461 14.75 21.83 -1.91
C LEU A 461 14.70 22.85 -0.77
N HIS A 462 14.95 22.42 0.47
CA HIS A 462 15.02 23.32 1.63
C HIS A 462 16.21 24.27 1.49
N ALA A 463 17.41 23.74 1.23
CA ALA A 463 18.62 24.54 1.04
C ALA A 463 18.52 25.50 -0.15
N LEU A 464 17.88 25.10 -1.25
CA LEU A 464 17.66 25.99 -2.38
C LEU A 464 16.58 27.05 -2.10
N GLY A 465 15.70 26.79 -1.14
CA GLY A 465 14.63 27.69 -0.70
C GLY A 465 15.17 29.06 -0.29
N ASP A 466 16.23 29.10 0.51
CA ASP A 466 16.82 30.37 0.97
C ASP A 466 17.43 31.16 -0.20
N VAL A 467 18.08 30.47 -1.15
CA VAL A 467 18.65 31.10 -2.35
C VAL A 467 17.54 31.74 -3.19
N TRP A 468 16.44 31.03 -3.41
CA TRP A 468 15.29 31.54 -4.15
C TRP A 468 14.57 32.68 -3.40
N ALA A 469 14.47 32.59 -2.07
CA ALA A 469 13.88 33.65 -1.24
C ALA A 469 14.66 34.97 -1.34
N MET A 470 15.99 34.87 -1.47
CA MET A 470 16.88 36.03 -1.72
C MET A 470 16.89 36.49 -3.19
N GLY A 471 16.07 35.89 -4.07
CA GLY A 471 15.98 36.25 -5.48
C GLY A 471 17.22 35.88 -6.30
N ALA A 472 18.02 34.92 -5.84
CA ALA A 472 19.21 34.45 -6.52
C ALA A 472 18.98 33.13 -7.29
N GLU A 473 19.85 32.87 -8.26
CA GLU A 473 19.88 31.62 -9.02
C GLU A 473 20.94 30.67 -8.43
N PRO A 474 20.59 29.41 -8.11
CA PRO A 474 21.56 28.43 -7.62
C PRO A 474 22.63 28.10 -8.68
N GLN A 475 23.92 28.22 -8.32
CA GLN A 475 25.04 28.00 -9.24
C GLN A 475 25.86 26.75 -8.93
N ALA A 476 25.96 26.37 -7.66
CA ALA A 476 26.69 25.19 -7.20
C ALA A 476 26.06 24.68 -5.90
N ALA A 477 26.22 23.38 -5.64
CA ALA A 477 25.80 22.75 -4.39
C ALA A 477 26.93 21.87 -3.85
N PHE A 478 27.10 21.90 -2.53
CA PHE A 478 28.00 21.01 -1.82
C PHE A 478 27.20 20.19 -0.80
N ALA A 479 27.22 18.87 -0.93
CA ALA A 479 26.47 17.96 -0.07
C ALA A 479 27.39 17.26 0.93
N GLN A 480 27.15 17.47 2.22
CA GLN A 480 27.78 16.71 3.30
C GLN A 480 26.85 15.58 3.75
N VAL A 481 27.21 14.34 3.42
CA VAL A 481 26.38 13.16 3.69
C VAL A 481 26.98 12.33 4.81
N THR A 482 26.22 12.14 5.88
CA THR A 482 26.55 11.19 6.96
C THR A 482 25.54 10.05 6.96
N LEU A 483 26.01 8.82 6.76
CA LEU A 483 25.17 7.63 6.82
C LEU A 483 25.16 7.04 8.24
N PRO A 484 24.06 6.38 8.64
CA PRO A 484 24.06 5.59 9.87
C PRO A 484 25.02 4.39 9.75
N PRO A 485 25.27 3.65 10.85
CA PRO A 485 25.99 2.38 10.76
C PRO A 485 25.28 1.41 9.80
N LEU A 486 25.92 1.14 8.65
CA LEU A 486 25.41 0.31 7.57
C LEU A 486 26.52 -0.65 7.10
N ALA A 487 26.17 -1.86 6.67
CA ALA A 487 27.06 -2.72 5.89
C ALA A 487 27.38 -2.09 4.52
N GLU A 488 28.53 -2.45 3.92
CA GLU A 488 29.04 -1.83 2.69
C GLU A 488 28.05 -1.84 1.51
N ASN A 489 27.31 -2.94 1.35
CA ASN A 489 26.28 -3.06 0.31
C ASN A 489 25.15 -2.04 0.50
N LEU A 490 24.71 -1.81 1.74
CA LEU A 490 23.69 -0.80 2.05
C LEU A 490 24.25 0.61 1.95
N GLN A 491 25.50 0.85 2.35
CA GLN A 491 26.15 2.15 2.13
C GLN A 491 26.16 2.51 0.65
N ARG A 492 26.59 1.58 -0.21
CA ARG A 492 26.59 1.78 -1.67
C ARG A 492 25.18 2.06 -2.19
N SER A 493 24.19 1.26 -1.80
CA SER A 493 22.80 1.44 -2.24
C SER A 493 22.24 2.79 -1.80
N TRP A 494 22.48 3.22 -0.55
CA TRP A 494 21.96 4.49 -0.06
C TRP A 494 22.66 5.68 -0.72
N LEU A 495 23.99 5.65 -0.88
CA LEU A 495 24.71 6.68 -1.63
C LEU A 495 24.20 6.78 -3.06
N PHE A 496 23.94 5.64 -3.71
CA PHE A 496 23.38 5.64 -5.06
C PHE A 496 22.02 6.35 -5.09
N GLU A 497 21.11 6.03 -4.17
CA GLU A 497 19.80 6.69 -4.08
C GLU A 497 19.89 8.19 -3.74
N ILE A 498 20.85 8.59 -2.90
CA ILE A 498 21.10 10.01 -2.54
C ILE A 498 21.60 10.79 -3.76
N LEU A 499 22.54 10.24 -4.53
CA LEU A 499 23.14 10.94 -5.67
C LEU A 499 22.23 11.02 -6.90
N HIS A 500 21.17 10.20 -6.96
CA HIS A 500 20.18 10.17 -8.04
C HIS A 500 18.81 10.71 -7.58
N SER A 501 18.80 11.57 -6.57
CA SER A 501 17.59 12.10 -5.92
C SER A 501 16.92 13.23 -6.67
#